data_AF-G5F3V9-F1
#
_entry.id   AF-G5F3V9-F1
#
_cell.length_a   1.000
_cell.length_b   1.000
_cell.length_c   1.000
_cell.angle_alpha   90.00
_cell.angle_beta   90.00
_cell.angle_gamma   90.00
#
_symmetry.space_group_name_H-M   'P 1'
#
loop_
_entity.id
_entity.type
_entity.pdbx_description
1 polymer ?
#
loop_
_entity_poly.entity_id
_entity_poly.type
_entity_poly.pdbx_seq_one_letter_code
_entity_poly.pdbx_strand_id
1 'polypeptide(L)'
;MGQSGQITIVPDSVDDIVAMLRSLADDAAMVTAADYSLTLTTGSGGQALEGVGRAIGACATALSGTLSALADDIAAAKADFQGADFEAARRNARIGEPSDASPLAAGGGTGGGSSW
;
A
#
# COMPACT_ATOMS: atom_id res chain seq x y z
N MET A 1 -3.82 10.75 32.17
CA MET A 1 -3.34 9.55 31.47
C MET A 1 -3.74 9.69 30.00
N GLY A 2 -2.88 10.27 29.18
CA GLY A 2 -3.19 10.57 27.79
C GLY A 2 -3.00 9.34 26.91
N GLN A 3 -4.04 8.90 26.22
CA GLN A 3 -3.91 8.11 25.00
C GLN A 3 -3.20 8.98 23.95
N SER A 4 -1.87 9.05 24.02
CA SER A 4 -1.09 9.87 23.12
C SER A 4 -0.75 9.05 21.88
N GLY A 5 -1.40 9.39 20.76
CA GLY A 5 -0.69 9.52 19.49
C GLY A 5 -0.59 8.32 18.56
N GLN A 6 -1.46 7.30 18.65
CA GLN A 6 -1.55 6.33 17.54
C GLN A 6 -2.51 6.87 16.47
N ILE A 7 -1.95 7.45 15.40
CA ILE A 7 -2.69 7.65 14.15
C ILE A 7 -2.81 6.27 13.51
N THR A 8 -3.94 5.61 13.71
CA THR A 8 -4.28 4.41 12.94
C THR A 8 -4.58 4.85 11.52
N ILE A 9 -3.57 4.84 10.64
CA ILE A 9 -3.82 4.86 9.19
C ILE A 9 -4.43 3.49 8.89
N VAL A 10 -5.74 3.45 8.71
CA VAL A 10 -6.50 2.21 8.53
C VAL A 10 -6.09 1.58 7.20
N PRO A 11 -5.43 0.41 7.18
CA PRO A 11 -5.00 -0.25 5.95
C PRO A 11 -6.16 -0.83 5.13
N ASP A 12 -7.32 -1.09 5.73
CA ASP A 12 -8.50 -1.65 5.06
C ASP A 12 -9.05 -0.71 3.96
N SER A 13 -9.02 0.60 4.20
CA SER A 13 -9.45 1.57 3.18
C SER A 13 -8.47 1.66 2.01
N VAL A 14 -7.20 1.30 2.20
CA VAL A 14 -6.20 1.28 1.12
C VAL A 14 -6.43 0.08 0.21
N ASP A 15 -6.78 -1.09 0.77
CA ASP A 15 -7.15 -2.25 -0.04
C ASP A 15 -8.41 -2.01 -0.86
N ASP A 16 -9.42 -1.34 -0.26
CA ASP A 16 -10.63 -0.95 -0.98
C ASP A 16 -10.32 0.02 -2.14
N ILE A 17 -9.41 0.98 -1.93
CA ILE A 17 -8.97 1.91 -2.99
C ILE A 17 -8.22 1.17 -4.10
N VAL A 18 -7.29 0.27 -3.74
CA VAL A 18 -6.55 -0.55 -4.72
C VAL A 18 -7.51 -1.42 -5.53
N ALA A 19 -8.50 -2.05 -4.87
CA ALA A 19 -9.54 -2.84 -5.54
C ALA A 19 -10.39 -1.98 -6.48
N MET A 20 -10.79 -0.78 -6.05
CA MET A 20 -11.54 0.16 -6.87
C MET A 20 -10.76 0.61 -8.11
N LEU A 21 -9.48 0.94 -7.96
CA LEU A 21 -8.61 1.34 -9.08
C LEU A 21 -8.44 0.20 -10.10
N ARG A 22 -8.31 -1.04 -9.62
CA ARG A 22 -8.24 -2.22 -10.49
C ARG A 22 -9.56 -2.44 -11.24
N SER A 23 -10.69 -2.32 -10.57
CA SER A 23 -12.02 -2.39 -11.22
C SER A 23 -12.17 -1.32 -12.30
N LEU A 24 -11.75 -0.08 -12.03
CA LEU A 24 -11.78 1.00 -13.02
C LEU A 24 -10.83 0.73 -14.21
N ALA A 25 -9.68 0.10 -13.95
CA ALA A 25 -8.75 -0.29 -15.01
C ALA A 25 -9.36 -1.37 -15.92
N ASP A 26 -10.07 -2.34 -15.34
CA ASP A 26 -10.79 -3.39 -16.07
C ASP A 26 -11.95 -2.81 -16.89
N ASP A 27 -12.73 -1.90 -16.31
CA ASP A 27 -13.81 -1.18 -17.01
C ASP A 27 -13.26 -0.39 -18.20
N ALA A 28 -12.12 0.31 -18.02
CA ALA A 28 -11.45 1.01 -19.12
C ALA A 28 -10.94 0.03 -20.19
N ALA A 29 -10.41 -1.13 -19.81
CA ALA A 29 -9.96 -2.15 -20.76
C ALA A 29 -11.14 -2.72 -21.58
N MET A 30 -12.33 -2.88 -20.99
CA MET A 30 -13.52 -3.34 -21.72
C MET A 30 -13.93 -2.41 -22.87
N VAL A 31 -13.67 -1.10 -22.76
CA VAL A 31 -13.91 -0.14 -23.85
C VAL A 31 -13.06 -0.47 -25.09
N THR A 32 -11.86 -1.05 -24.90
CA THR A 32 -10.99 -1.47 -26.02
C THR A 32 -11.50 -2.73 -26.73
N ALA A 33 -12.26 -3.58 -26.01
CA ALA A 33 -12.84 -4.81 -26.54
C ALA A 33 -14.19 -4.57 -27.25
N ALA A 34 -14.70 -3.34 -27.22
CA ALA A 34 -15.86 -2.97 -28.02
C ALA A 34 -15.49 -3.07 -29.50
N ASP A 35 -15.94 -4.15 -30.13
CA ASP A 35 -15.71 -4.42 -31.54
C ASP A 35 -16.46 -3.36 -32.37
N TYR A 36 -15.79 -2.27 -32.72
CA TYR A 36 -16.31 -1.23 -33.61
C TYR A 36 -16.31 -1.72 -35.07
N SER A 37 -16.77 -2.95 -35.29
CA SER A 37 -17.03 -3.51 -36.62
C SER A 37 -18.13 -2.70 -37.26
N LEU A 38 -17.73 -1.57 -37.86
CA LEU A 38 -18.52 -0.79 -38.80
C LEU A 38 -18.62 -1.61 -40.08
N THR A 39 -19.46 -2.63 -40.00
CA THR A 39 -19.82 -3.52 -41.10
C THR A 39 -20.42 -2.66 -42.21
N LEU A 40 -19.58 -2.27 -43.17
CA LEU A 40 -19.88 -1.54 -44.40
C LEU A 40 -20.41 -0.10 -44.22
N THR A 41 -19.51 0.84 -44.00
CA THR A 41 -19.74 2.23 -44.44
C THR A 41 -18.63 2.63 -45.41
N THR A 42 -18.86 2.43 -46.71
CA THR A 42 -18.00 2.97 -47.75
C THR A 42 -18.23 4.47 -47.86
N GLY A 43 -17.25 5.28 -47.44
CA GLY A 43 -17.30 6.74 -47.49
C GLY A 43 -16.43 7.39 -46.41
N SER A 44 -16.15 8.69 -46.55
CA SER A 44 -15.34 9.46 -45.60
C SER A 44 -15.90 9.46 -44.17
N GLY A 45 -17.22 9.31 -44.01
CA GLY A 45 -17.87 9.18 -42.70
C GLY A 45 -17.49 7.89 -41.95
N GLY A 46 -17.36 6.76 -42.64
CA GLY A 46 -16.94 5.49 -42.04
C GLY A 46 -15.50 5.53 -41.55
N GLN A 47 -14.61 6.09 -42.38
CA GLN A 47 -13.20 6.28 -42.00
C GLN A 47 -13.04 7.21 -40.80
N ALA A 48 -13.86 8.26 -40.70
CA ALA A 48 -13.87 9.15 -39.54
C ALA A 48 -14.30 8.40 -38.26
N LEU A 49 -15.36 7.59 -38.34
CA LEU A 49 -15.84 6.77 -37.23
C LEU A 49 -14.81 5.71 -36.79
N GLU A 50 -14.15 5.03 -37.73
CA GLU A 50 -13.03 4.12 -37.44
C GLU A 50 -11.85 4.85 -36.78
N GLY A 51 -11.56 6.08 -37.21
CA GLY A 51 -10.54 6.93 -36.60
C GLY A 51 -10.88 7.28 -35.15
N VAL A 52 -12.13 7.64 -34.89
CA VAL A 52 -12.64 7.91 -33.53
C VAL A 52 -12.58 6.65 -32.67
N GLY A 53 -13.02 5.50 -33.18
CA GLY A 53 -12.96 4.22 -32.46
C GLY A 53 -11.53 3.85 -32.05
N ARG A 54 -10.56 4.02 -32.96
CA ARG A 54 -9.13 3.83 -32.64
C ARG A 54 -8.62 4.82 -31.58
N ALA A 55 -9.01 6.09 -31.66
CA ALA A 55 -8.62 7.09 -30.67
C ALA A 55 -9.21 6.78 -29.29
N ILE A 56 -10.47 6.34 -29.22
CA ILE A 56 -11.12 5.90 -27.99
C ILE A 56 -10.38 4.69 -27.40
N GLY A 57 -10.07 3.68 -28.22
CA GLY A 57 -9.32 2.50 -27.77
C GLY A 57 -7.93 2.84 -27.24
N ALA A 58 -7.22 3.77 -27.89
CA ALA A 58 -5.92 4.26 -27.42
C ALA A 58 -6.02 4.97 -26.06
N CYS A 59 -7.01 5.86 -25.91
CA CYS A 59 -7.27 6.55 -24.64
C CYS A 59 -7.64 5.56 -23.53
N ALA A 60 -8.52 4.60 -23.82
CA ALA A 60 -8.95 3.58 -22.87
C ALA A 60 -7.79 2.69 -22.41
N THR A 61 -6.90 2.30 -23.34
CA THR A 61 -5.68 1.54 -23.02
C THR A 61 -4.75 2.34 -22.10
N ALA A 62 -4.51 3.62 -22.42
CA ALA A 62 -3.65 4.48 -21.61
C ALA A 62 -4.23 4.72 -20.21
N LEU A 63 -5.56 4.92 -20.11
CA LEU A 63 -6.26 5.09 -18.84
C LEU A 63 -6.17 3.82 -17.99
N SER A 64 -6.49 2.65 -18.57
CA SER A 64 -6.39 1.36 -17.89
C SER A 64 -4.98 1.14 -17.32
N GLY A 65 -3.93 1.32 -18.14
CA GLY A 65 -2.55 1.17 -17.69
C GLY A 65 -2.15 2.15 -16.58
N THR A 66 -2.62 3.39 -16.64
CA THR A 66 -2.35 4.42 -15.61
C THR A 66 -3.01 4.04 -14.28
N LEU A 67 -4.25 3.56 -14.32
CA LEU A 67 -4.99 3.11 -13.13
C LEU A 67 -4.35 1.88 -12.49
N SER A 68 -3.92 0.91 -13.29
CA SER A 68 -3.19 -0.27 -12.80
C SER A 68 -1.87 0.13 -12.14
N ALA A 69 -1.07 1.00 -12.77
CA ALA A 69 0.20 1.46 -12.20
C ALA A 69 -0.01 2.19 -10.86
N LEU A 70 -1.01 3.06 -10.78
CA LEU A 70 -1.36 3.74 -9.53
C LEU A 70 -1.78 2.76 -8.43
N ALA A 71 -2.57 1.74 -8.77
CA ALA A 71 -2.97 0.72 -7.81
C ALA A 71 -1.76 -0.05 -7.26
N ASP A 72 -0.78 -0.35 -8.11
CA ASP A 72 0.44 -1.06 -7.73
C ASP A 72 1.36 -0.17 -6.87
N ASP A 73 1.51 1.12 -7.20
CA ASP A 73 2.27 2.09 -6.40
C ASP A 73 1.69 2.24 -5.00
N ILE A 74 0.36 2.33 -4.87
CA ILE A 74 -0.34 2.43 -3.58
C ILE A 74 -0.16 1.14 -2.78
N ALA A 75 -0.28 -0.03 -3.43
CA ALA A 75 -0.08 -1.32 -2.76
C ALA A 75 1.37 -1.49 -2.26
N ALA A 76 2.35 -1.05 -3.03
CA ALA A 76 3.76 -1.04 -2.64
C ALA A 76 3.99 -0.11 -1.44
N ALA A 77 3.48 1.13 -1.49
CA ALA A 77 3.60 2.08 -0.39
C ALA A 77 2.96 1.54 0.91
N LYS A 78 1.83 0.83 0.81
CA LYS A 78 1.21 0.15 1.95
C LYS A 78 2.12 -0.94 2.53
N ALA A 79 2.73 -1.77 1.68
CA ALA A 79 3.63 -2.84 2.12
C ALA A 79 4.88 -2.26 2.81
N ASP A 80 5.45 -1.19 2.28
CA ASP A 80 6.60 -0.49 2.88
C ASP A 80 6.24 0.08 4.25
N PHE A 81 5.07 0.72 4.38
CA PHE A 81 4.57 1.22 5.65
C PHE A 81 4.41 0.11 6.68
N GLN A 82 3.78 -1.02 6.31
CA GLN A 82 3.62 -2.17 7.19
C GLN A 82 4.97 -2.76 7.62
N GLY A 83 5.92 -2.87 6.69
CA GLY A 83 7.28 -3.32 6.99
C GLY A 83 7.98 -2.42 8.01
N ALA A 84 7.92 -1.10 7.80
CA ALA A 84 8.49 -0.12 8.71
C ALA A 84 7.85 -0.18 10.11
N ASP A 85 6.53 -0.36 10.19
CA ASP A 85 5.81 -0.50 11.46
C ASP A 85 6.21 -1.77 12.22
N PHE A 86 6.34 -2.91 11.52
CA PHE A 86 6.86 -4.14 12.12
C PHE A 86 8.30 -3.99 12.64
N GLU A 87 9.17 -3.27 11.92
CA GLU A 87 10.52 -2.98 12.39
C GLU A 87 10.54 -2.07 13.62
N ALA A 88 9.68 -1.05 13.65
CA ALA A 88 9.51 -0.17 14.80
C ALA A 88 9.03 -0.95 16.03
N ALA A 89 8.03 -1.82 15.86
CA ALA A 89 7.53 -2.69 16.92
C ALA A 89 8.63 -3.62 17.47
N ARG A 90 9.44 -4.25 16.59
CA ARG A 90 10.60 -5.07 17.00
C ARG A 90 11.66 -4.27 17.76
N ARG A 91 11.93 -3.03 17.34
CA ARG A 91 12.87 -2.14 18.04
C ARG A 91 12.37 -1.81 19.43
N ASN A 92 11.09 -1.46 19.57
CA ASN A 92 10.48 -1.13 20.84
C ASN A 92 10.44 -2.34 21.80
N ALA A 93 10.15 -3.54 21.29
CA ALA A 93 10.20 -4.78 22.07
C ALA A 93 11.59 -5.03 22.67
N ARG A 94 12.67 -4.85 21.88
CA ARG A 94 14.05 -5.00 22.36
C ARG A 94 14.48 -3.97 23.40
N ILE A 95 13.92 -2.76 23.36
CA ILE A 95 14.20 -1.72 24.36
C ILE A 95 13.41 -1.98 25.66
N GLY A 96 12.22 -2.59 25.54
CA GLY A 96 11.35 -2.93 26.67
C GLY A 96 11.70 -4.23 27.38
N GLU A 97 12.59 -5.05 26.83
CA GLU A 97 13.14 -6.21 27.54
C GLU A 97 14.03 -5.71 28.70
N PRO A 98 13.74 -6.10 29.96
CA PRO A 98 14.66 -5.84 31.05
C PRO A 98 15.97 -6.54 30.70
N SER A 99 17.06 -5.77 30.59
CA SER A 99 18.38 -6.36 30.44
C SER A 99 18.63 -7.23 31.67
N ASP A 100 18.62 -8.55 31.51
CA ASP A 100 19.16 -9.50 32.49
C ASP A 100 20.69 -9.34 32.50
N ALA A 101 21.14 -8.18 32.97
CA ALA A 101 22.52 -7.92 33.32
C ALA A 101 22.77 -8.57 34.68
N SER A 102 23.09 -9.88 34.62
CA SER A 102 23.84 -10.73 35.55
C SER A 102 23.66 -10.56 37.09
N PRO A 103 23.45 -11.68 37.81
CA PRO A 103 23.33 -11.66 39.27
C PRO A 103 24.65 -11.20 39.91
N LEU A 104 24.63 -10.04 40.56
CA LEU A 104 25.68 -9.67 41.50
C LEU A 104 25.74 -10.73 42.59
N ALA A 105 26.88 -11.43 42.61
CA ALA A 105 27.18 -12.57 43.45
C ALA A 105 26.79 -12.35 44.92
N ALA A 106 26.13 -13.36 45.48
CA ALA A 106 26.05 -13.56 46.92
C ALA A 106 27.47 -13.69 47.49
N GLY A 107 28.00 -12.59 48.03
CA GLY A 107 29.22 -12.55 48.84
C GLY A 107 28.86 -12.16 50.26
N GLY A 108 28.58 -13.15 51.10
CA GLY A 108 28.42 -12.97 52.55
C GLY A 108 29.72 -12.46 53.18
N GLY A 109 29.59 -11.52 54.12
CA GLY A 109 30.71 -10.95 54.87
C GLY A 109 30.22 -10.04 55.99
N THR A 110 29.98 -10.65 57.14
CA THR A 110 29.58 -10.10 58.44
C THR A 110 30.49 -9.00 59.00
N GLY A 111 29.89 -8.02 59.71
CA GLY A 111 30.33 -7.65 61.07
C GLY A 111 30.76 -6.21 61.34
N GLY A 112 30.01 -5.54 62.24
CA GLY A 112 30.45 -4.47 63.17
C GLY A 112 30.73 -3.09 62.53
N GLY A 113 30.38 -1.93 63.08
CA GLY A 113 29.86 -1.55 64.39
C GLY A 113 30.24 -0.08 64.63
N SER A 114 29.25 0.72 65.04
CA SER A 114 29.32 1.93 65.88
C SER A 114 30.01 3.23 65.41
N SER A 115 29.14 4.26 65.28
CA SER A 115 29.22 5.68 65.68
C SER A 115 30.56 6.30 66.08
N TRP A 116 30.87 7.46 65.47
CA TRP A 116 31.06 8.79 66.11
C TRP A 116 30.54 9.86 65.15
#